data_AF-A0A544YMF2-F1
#
_entry.id   AF-A0A544YMF2-F1
#
_cell.length_a   1.000
_cell.length_b   1.000
_cell.length_c   1.000
_cell.angle_alpha   90.00
_cell.angle_beta   90.00
_cell.angle_gamma   90.00
#
_symmetry.space_group_name_H-M   'P 1'
#
loop_
_entity.id
_entity.type
_entity.pdbx_description
1 polymer ?
#
loop_
_entity_poly.entity_id
_entity_poly.type
_entity_poly.pdbx_seq_one_letter_code
_entity_poly.pdbx_strand_id
1 'polypeptide(L)'
;MDRPARAGGHGGRRLRRGRPGPAQPRRQHLSPPAGPAGPSAHTGRPDPAPHLGASPRRLTSVPHLQQGKGTMRTDTSSHSWMLSLSDQSKVRLPGTDRARDPAASLEMAGHAARRAGVTRVADITMLDTLGIPTFQAIRPTARTLAVSQGKGVTPDLAKLSAMMEAIELWHAEQPMRPVTTASPRDVAGELVYDVHALPLCTPTLLHDGLPVEWVVARSLVDGSRTLVPRDVVEFTLVRRTGWNPPAFFSSTNGLASGNTQAEAVLHALYEVIERDAVTAFVTGGDKGVRIDPRTLGSPVIDDLCATMERAGVRLDARSLTSPTGLPCFVARITCDDYPPPFLGFGCHLSSEIALSRALTEAAQARLGYVSGARDDLRPDIQDDLAAKRRPEPAEEAAGPISPAHAHASLVDDLEDVVKRAAVAFSHAPLVVDLTREDAGVPVVRVLAPGSRVCAEVF
;
A
#
# COMPACT_ATOMS: atom_id res chain seq x y z
N MET A 1 -54.81 40.24 49.36
CA MET A 1 -55.07 38.82 49.63
C MET A 1 -53.85 38.03 49.16
N ASP A 2 -52.68 38.27 49.76
CA ASP A 2 -52.20 37.76 51.06
C ASP A 2 -51.56 36.38 50.96
N ARG A 3 -50.21 36.40 51.04
CA ARG A 3 -49.36 35.38 51.68
C ARG A 3 -49.72 35.28 53.18
N PRO A 4 -49.44 34.17 53.93
CA PRO A 4 -48.08 33.80 54.42
C PRO A 4 -47.82 32.27 54.46
N ALA A 5 -46.60 31.71 54.39
CA ALA A 5 -45.39 31.77 55.25
C ALA A 5 -45.49 31.05 56.61
N ARG A 6 -44.65 30.01 56.81
CA ARG A 6 -43.84 29.60 58.00
C ARG A 6 -43.36 28.15 57.81
N ALA A 7 -42.07 27.80 57.75
CA ALA A 7 -40.96 27.95 58.69
C ALA A 7 -41.09 27.12 59.98
N GLY A 8 -40.21 26.12 60.14
CA GLY A 8 -39.98 25.37 61.38
C GLY A 8 -39.00 24.22 61.16
N GLY A 9 -37.73 24.42 61.53
CA GLY A 9 -36.66 23.42 61.41
C GLY A 9 -36.28 22.78 62.74
N HIS A 10 -35.72 21.57 62.66
CA HIS A 10 -34.85 20.86 63.61
C HIS A 10 -34.20 19.75 62.76
N GLY A 11 -32.94 19.32 62.85
CA GLY A 11 -31.83 19.42 63.78
C GLY A 11 -30.92 18.23 63.40
N GLY A 12 -29.61 18.40 63.40
CA GLY A 12 -28.68 17.58 62.59
C GLY A 12 -28.52 16.10 62.93
N ARG A 13 -28.01 15.32 61.98
CA ARG A 13 -26.67 14.68 62.06
C ARG A 13 -26.29 13.98 60.74
N ARG A 14 -25.04 14.20 60.34
CA ARG A 14 -24.38 13.66 59.15
C ARG A 14 -24.10 12.17 59.29
N LEU A 15 -24.40 11.39 58.25
CA LEU A 15 -23.71 10.12 57.95
C LEU A 15 -23.37 10.10 56.46
N ARG A 16 -22.06 10.16 56.17
CA ARG A 16 -21.49 9.97 54.83
C ARG A 16 -21.62 8.50 54.44
N ARG A 17 -22.15 8.20 53.25
CA ARG A 17 -21.88 6.93 52.53
C ARG A 17 -21.44 7.26 51.10
N GLY A 18 -20.21 6.85 50.80
CA GLY A 18 -19.52 7.07 49.53
C GLY A 18 -19.97 6.12 48.42
N ARG A 19 -19.77 6.57 47.19
CA ARG A 19 -19.99 5.85 45.93
C ARG A 19 -18.94 4.73 45.74
N PRO A 20 -19.28 3.60 45.12
CA PRO A 20 -18.31 2.56 44.79
C PRO A 20 -17.53 2.90 43.52
N GLY A 21 -16.20 2.70 43.57
CA GLY A 21 -15.28 2.80 42.43
C GLY A 21 -15.02 1.45 41.75
N PRO A 22 -14.38 1.44 40.57
CA PRO A 22 -14.23 0.25 39.74
C PRO A 22 -13.10 -0.68 40.22
N ALA A 23 -13.31 -1.98 40.06
CA ALA A 23 -12.38 -3.04 40.45
C ALA A 23 -11.27 -3.26 39.41
N GLN A 24 -10.01 -3.25 39.85
CA GLN A 24 -8.84 -3.70 39.09
C GLN A 24 -8.49 -5.16 39.42
N PRO A 25 -8.10 -6.00 38.45
CA PRO A 25 -7.54 -7.31 38.72
C PRO A 25 -6.03 -7.22 39.02
N ARG A 26 -5.63 -7.83 40.14
CA ARG A 26 -4.24 -8.06 40.55
C ARG A 26 -3.57 -9.09 39.62
N ARG A 27 -2.37 -8.78 39.10
CA ARG A 27 -1.39 -9.79 38.67
C ARG A 27 -0.06 -9.54 39.39
N GLN A 28 0.45 -10.64 39.95
CA GLN A 28 1.60 -10.70 40.85
C GLN A 28 2.90 -10.58 40.05
N HIS A 29 3.81 -9.74 40.53
CA HIS A 29 5.21 -9.71 40.11
C HIS A 29 5.97 -10.87 40.77
N LEU A 30 6.65 -11.69 39.97
CA LEU A 30 7.71 -12.59 40.41
C LEU A 30 9.02 -12.11 39.80
N SER A 31 9.93 -11.65 40.66
CA SER A 31 11.33 -11.36 40.34
C SER A 31 12.21 -12.58 40.66
N PRO A 32 13.34 -12.78 39.97
CA PRO A 32 14.17 -13.99 40.09
C PRO A 32 15.13 -13.92 41.30
N PRO A 33 15.67 -15.06 41.78
CA PRO A 33 16.65 -15.08 42.85
C PRO A 33 18.09 -14.83 42.33
N ALA A 34 18.92 -14.26 43.21
CA ALA A 34 20.32 -13.92 42.99
C ALA A 34 21.29 -14.88 43.72
N GLY A 35 22.48 -15.07 43.12
CA GLY A 35 23.75 -15.41 43.77
C GLY A 35 24.42 -16.74 43.34
N PRO A 36 25.76 -16.93 43.50
CA PRO A 36 26.81 -16.03 44.00
C PRO A 36 28.05 -15.87 43.07
N ALA A 37 29.06 -15.14 43.54
CA ALA A 37 30.21 -14.58 42.81
C ALA A 37 31.55 -15.35 42.93
N GLY A 38 32.41 -15.21 41.90
CA GLY A 38 33.89 -15.21 41.91
C GLY A 38 34.63 -16.52 41.56
N PRO A 39 35.92 -16.50 41.11
CA PRO A 39 36.86 -15.36 40.96
C PRO A 39 37.58 -15.24 39.57
N SER A 40 38.29 -14.12 39.39
CA SER A 40 39.14 -13.72 38.24
C SER A 40 40.48 -14.46 38.10
N ALA A 41 41.01 -14.56 36.88
CA ALA A 41 42.46 -14.55 36.60
C ALA A 41 42.78 -14.15 35.14
N HIS A 42 43.94 -13.50 34.99
CA HIS A 42 44.50 -12.73 33.86
C HIS A 42 45.03 -13.51 32.64
N THR A 43 45.45 -12.71 31.64
CA THR A 43 46.46 -12.91 30.54
C THR A 43 45.85 -13.24 29.17
N GLY A 44 46.26 -12.69 28.02
CA GLY A 44 47.20 -11.64 27.63
C GLY A 44 47.07 -11.47 26.10
N ARG A 45 47.35 -10.25 25.57
CA ARG A 45 47.46 -9.97 24.12
C ARG A 45 48.71 -10.61 23.50
N PRO A 46 48.78 -10.74 22.16
CA PRO A 46 49.56 -9.77 21.39
C PRO A 46 48.94 -9.34 20.04
N ASP A 47 49.48 -8.22 19.53
CA ASP A 47 49.18 -7.49 18.27
C ASP A 47 49.39 -8.31 16.97
N PRO A 48 49.02 -7.72 15.81
CA PRO A 48 50.12 -7.31 14.92
C PRO A 48 49.94 -5.92 14.27
N ALA A 49 51.08 -5.32 13.93
CA ALA A 49 51.27 -4.04 13.25
C ALA A 49 51.63 -4.26 11.73
N PRO A 50 52.00 -3.24 10.91
CA PRO A 50 51.24 -2.87 9.70
C PRO A 50 52.05 -2.93 8.37
N HIS A 51 51.37 -2.88 7.22
CA HIS A 51 51.97 -2.60 5.90
C HIS A 51 51.00 -1.74 5.06
N LEU A 52 51.35 -0.48 4.71
CA LEU A 52 51.88 -0.02 3.40
C LEU A 52 51.03 -0.55 2.23
N GLY A 53 50.29 0.22 1.42
CA GLY A 53 50.50 1.55 0.88
C GLY A 53 50.62 1.43 -0.66
N ALA A 54 49.65 1.95 -1.44
CA ALA A 54 49.81 2.51 -2.80
C ALA A 54 48.46 2.68 -3.54
N SER A 55 48.20 3.91 -3.99
CA SER A 55 47.15 4.28 -4.94
C SER A 55 47.39 3.71 -6.35
N PRO A 56 46.37 3.74 -7.23
CA PRO A 56 46.60 3.93 -8.66
C PRO A 56 46.04 5.26 -9.18
N ARG A 57 46.82 5.83 -10.11
CA ARG A 57 46.63 7.08 -10.84
C ARG A 57 45.54 6.97 -11.93
N ARG A 58 44.99 8.13 -12.31
CA ARG A 58 44.12 8.36 -13.48
C ARG A 58 44.89 8.48 -14.82
N LEU A 59 44.09 8.48 -15.90
CA LEU A 59 44.32 8.97 -17.29
C LEU A 59 45.01 7.93 -18.20
N THR A 60 44.62 7.63 -19.45
CA THR A 60 43.78 8.28 -20.49
C THR A 60 43.62 7.28 -21.66
N SER A 61 42.50 7.29 -22.37
CA SER A 61 42.43 7.42 -23.85
C SER A 61 41.04 7.04 -24.40
N VAL A 62 40.55 7.89 -25.29
CA VAL A 62 39.33 7.74 -26.09
C VAL A 62 39.78 7.44 -27.53
N PRO A 63 39.09 6.58 -28.28
CA PRO A 63 39.08 6.69 -29.73
C PRO A 63 37.68 7.05 -30.26
N HIS A 64 37.66 8.10 -31.07
CA HIS A 64 36.58 8.44 -32.01
C HIS A 64 36.28 7.27 -32.94
N LEU A 65 35.00 6.93 -33.13
CA LEU A 65 34.52 6.29 -34.36
C LEU A 65 33.35 7.07 -34.97
N GLN A 66 33.48 7.30 -36.26
CA GLN A 66 32.61 8.08 -37.13
C GLN A 66 31.23 7.45 -37.36
N GLN A 67 30.30 8.33 -37.67
CA GLN A 67 28.92 8.08 -38.06
C GLN A 67 28.81 7.20 -39.32
N GLY A 68 28.00 6.14 -39.22
CA GLY A 68 27.42 5.42 -40.36
C GLY A 68 25.90 5.36 -40.18
N LYS A 69 25.16 5.97 -41.13
CA LYS A 69 23.70 5.95 -41.21
C LYS A 69 23.19 4.53 -41.51
N GLY A 70 22.22 4.07 -40.71
CA GLY A 70 21.51 2.81 -40.94
C GLY A 70 20.68 2.41 -39.72
N THR A 71 19.59 3.12 -39.45
CA THR A 71 18.62 2.77 -38.41
C THR A 71 17.81 1.55 -38.81
N MET A 72 18.32 0.36 -38.49
CA MET A 72 17.46 -0.80 -38.21
C MET A 72 17.06 -0.70 -36.74
N ARG A 73 15.83 -0.28 -36.48
CA ARG A 73 15.18 -0.50 -35.18
C ARG A 73 15.00 -2.00 -34.98
N THR A 74 15.88 -2.61 -34.21
CA THR A 74 15.62 -3.91 -33.57
C THR A 74 15.25 -3.63 -32.11
N ASP A 75 14.10 -2.97 -31.89
CA ASP A 75 13.47 -2.84 -30.57
C ASP A 75 12.50 -4.01 -30.39
N THR A 76 13.01 -5.15 -29.96
CA THR A 76 12.18 -6.08 -29.18
C THR A 76 12.20 -5.55 -27.75
N SER A 77 11.19 -4.75 -27.38
CA SER A 77 10.93 -4.36 -26.00
C SER A 77 11.04 -5.59 -25.09
N SER A 78 11.75 -5.47 -23.96
CA SER A 78 11.98 -6.57 -23.01
C SER A 78 10.69 -7.09 -22.36
N HIS A 79 9.57 -6.39 -22.57
CA HIS A 79 8.23 -6.76 -22.12
C HIS A 79 7.33 -7.35 -23.21
N SER A 80 7.83 -7.57 -24.44
CA SER A 80 7.03 -8.07 -25.58
C SER A 80 6.20 -9.34 -25.29
N TRP A 81 6.60 -10.14 -24.30
CA TRP A 81 5.87 -11.33 -23.83
C TRP A 81 4.55 -11.03 -23.08
N MET A 82 4.33 -9.78 -22.66
CA MET A 82 3.18 -9.33 -21.86
C MET A 82 2.36 -8.21 -22.53
N LEU A 83 2.99 -7.47 -23.45
CA LEU A 83 2.37 -6.30 -24.09
C LEU A 83 1.30 -6.69 -25.10
N SER A 84 0.27 -5.86 -25.19
CA SER A 84 -0.80 -5.92 -26.18
C SER A 84 -0.83 -4.66 -27.06
N LEU A 85 -1.57 -4.70 -28.16
CA LEU A 85 -1.77 -3.52 -29.01
C LEU A 85 -2.44 -2.36 -28.29
N SER A 86 -3.28 -2.64 -27.28
CA SER A 86 -3.95 -1.61 -26.48
C SER A 86 -2.99 -0.80 -25.62
N ASP A 87 -1.78 -1.30 -25.36
CA ASP A 87 -0.79 -0.64 -24.48
C ASP A 87 0.00 0.46 -25.19
N GLN A 88 -0.10 0.55 -26.52
CA GLN A 88 0.59 1.56 -27.35
C GLN A 88 0.00 2.97 -27.21
N SER A 89 -1.08 3.13 -26.45
CA SER A 89 -1.73 4.41 -26.17
C SER A 89 -2.42 4.38 -24.81
N LYS A 90 -2.99 5.52 -24.40
CA LYS A 90 -3.79 5.63 -23.17
C LYS A 90 -5.06 6.42 -23.43
N VAL A 91 -6.14 5.96 -22.81
CA VAL A 91 -7.33 6.75 -22.54
C VAL A 91 -7.07 7.53 -21.25
N ARG A 92 -6.95 8.85 -21.37
CA ARG A 92 -6.78 9.76 -20.23
C ARG A 92 -8.14 10.12 -19.66
N LEU A 93 -8.34 9.82 -18.40
CA LEU A 93 -9.58 10.06 -17.67
C LEU A 93 -9.28 10.92 -16.44
N PRO A 94 -10.28 11.62 -15.88
CA PRO A 94 -10.07 12.41 -14.67
C PRO A 94 -9.47 11.57 -13.54
N GLY A 95 -8.23 11.89 -13.15
CA GLY A 95 -7.51 11.21 -12.09
C GLY A 95 -7.02 9.78 -12.42
N THR A 96 -7.03 9.34 -13.69
CA THR A 96 -6.52 8.01 -14.04
C THR A 96 -6.23 7.78 -15.54
N ASP A 97 -5.27 6.92 -15.86
CA ASP A 97 -4.98 6.48 -17.24
C ASP A 97 -5.33 5.00 -17.44
N ARG A 98 -5.92 4.64 -18.59
CA ARG A 98 -6.37 3.26 -18.91
C ARG A 98 -6.03 2.86 -20.33
N ALA A 99 -5.92 1.56 -20.60
CA ALA A 99 -5.75 0.99 -21.94
C ALA A 99 -7.05 1.03 -22.77
N ARG A 100 -8.20 1.17 -22.12
CA ARG A 100 -9.53 1.07 -22.74
C ARG A 100 -10.51 2.07 -22.15
N ASP A 101 -11.61 2.27 -22.86
CA ASP A 101 -12.75 3.09 -22.43
C ASP A 101 -13.42 2.51 -21.15
N PRO A 102 -13.91 3.37 -20.23
CA PRO A 102 -14.59 2.92 -19.02
C PRO A 102 -15.79 2.01 -19.25
N ALA A 103 -16.58 2.19 -20.31
CA ALA A 103 -17.76 1.37 -20.57
C ALA A 103 -17.37 -0.08 -20.91
N ALA A 104 -16.35 -0.25 -21.75
CA ALA A 104 -15.79 -1.56 -22.07
C ALA A 104 -15.15 -2.23 -20.83
N SER A 105 -14.46 -1.43 -20.01
CA SER A 105 -13.88 -1.90 -18.75
C SER A 105 -14.97 -2.38 -17.77
N LEU A 106 -16.09 -1.66 -17.69
CA LEU A 106 -17.22 -2.00 -16.82
C LEU A 106 -17.95 -3.27 -17.26
N GLU A 107 -18.08 -3.51 -18.56
CA GLU A 107 -18.63 -4.76 -19.09
C GLU A 107 -17.76 -5.97 -18.71
N MET A 108 -16.45 -5.86 -18.95
CA MET A 108 -15.45 -6.88 -18.60
C MET A 108 -15.45 -7.15 -17.09
N ALA A 109 -15.35 -6.11 -16.27
CA ALA A 109 -15.40 -6.22 -14.81
C ALA A 109 -16.75 -6.79 -14.34
N GLY A 110 -17.86 -6.46 -15.00
CA GLY A 110 -19.18 -6.99 -14.68
C GLY A 110 -19.27 -8.51 -14.85
N HIS A 111 -18.65 -9.05 -15.90
CA HIS A 111 -18.56 -10.49 -16.09
C HIS A 111 -17.71 -11.16 -15.00
N ALA A 112 -16.50 -10.65 -14.79
CA ALA A 112 -15.55 -11.19 -13.82
C ALA A 112 -16.08 -11.09 -12.37
N ALA A 113 -16.72 -9.98 -12.00
CA ALA A 113 -17.28 -9.77 -10.66
C ALA A 113 -18.36 -10.81 -10.33
N ARG A 114 -19.22 -11.18 -11.29
CA ARG A 114 -20.21 -12.26 -11.08
C ARG A 114 -19.53 -13.59 -10.81
N ARG A 115 -18.47 -13.91 -11.54
CA ARG A 115 -17.68 -15.13 -11.32
C ARG A 115 -16.94 -15.12 -9.99
N ALA A 116 -16.45 -13.96 -9.59
CA ALA A 116 -15.83 -13.73 -8.28
C ALA A 116 -16.83 -13.82 -7.12
N GLY A 117 -18.14 -13.94 -7.38
CA GLY A 117 -19.17 -14.05 -6.35
C GLY A 117 -19.63 -12.70 -5.79
N VAL A 118 -19.41 -11.60 -6.52
CA VAL A 118 -19.97 -10.29 -6.16
C VAL A 118 -21.48 -10.34 -6.34
N THR A 119 -22.19 -10.18 -5.22
CA THR A 119 -23.66 -10.23 -5.16
C THR A 119 -24.30 -8.85 -5.26
N ARG A 120 -23.55 -7.80 -4.90
CA ARG A 120 -24.03 -6.41 -4.92
C ARG A 120 -22.87 -5.46 -5.16
N VAL A 121 -23.14 -4.41 -5.92
CA VAL A 121 -22.28 -3.23 -6.03
C VAL A 121 -23.14 -2.02 -5.65
N ALA A 122 -22.75 -1.28 -4.63
CA ALA A 122 -23.55 -0.19 -4.05
C ALA A 122 -22.79 1.13 -4.08
N ASP A 123 -23.48 2.20 -4.49
CA ASP A 123 -23.03 3.56 -4.26
C ASP A 123 -23.29 3.94 -2.80
N ILE A 124 -22.25 4.32 -2.08
CA ILE A 124 -22.35 4.75 -0.68
C ILE A 124 -22.00 6.22 -0.50
N THR A 125 -21.80 6.97 -1.59
CA THR A 125 -21.34 8.37 -1.60
C THR A 125 -22.17 9.25 -0.67
N MET A 126 -23.49 9.06 -0.66
CA MET A 126 -24.43 9.87 0.10
C MET A 126 -24.59 9.47 1.58
N LEU A 127 -23.81 8.49 2.06
CA LEU A 127 -23.66 8.27 3.50
C LEU A 127 -22.72 9.30 4.14
N ASP A 128 -21.91 10.02 3.34
CA ASP A 128 -21.07 11.12 3.78
C ASP A 128 -21.57 12.48 3.31
N THR A 129 -21.03 13.54 3.90
CA THR A 129 -21.23 14.93 3.47
C THR A 129 -20.22 15.39 2.41
N LEU A 130 -19.12 14.65 2.18
CA LEU A 130 -18.11 15.01 1.18
C LEU A 130 -18.64 14.98 -0.26
N GLY A 131 -19.47 14.00 -0.61
CA GLY A 131 -19.95 13.83 -1.98
C GLY A 131 -18.89 13.38 -3.00
N ILE A 132 -17.75 12.84 -2.54
CA ILE A 132 -16.74 12.22 -3.42
C ILE A 132 -17.17 10.78 -3.74
N PRO A 133 -17.26 10.38 -5.02
CA PRO A 133 -17.79 9.08 -5.40
C PRO A 133 -17.07 7.90 -4.74
N THR A 134 -17.83 7.08 -4.02
CA THR A 134 -17.33 5.86 -3.35
C THR A 134 -18.34 4.73 -3.47
N PHE A 135 -17.85 3.57 -3.88
CA PHE A 135 -18.65 2.37 -4.08
C PHE A 135 -18.15 1.21 -3.21
N GLN A 136 -19.01 0.21 -3.01
CA GLN A 136 -18.68 -1.06 -2.38
C GLN A 136 -19.10 -2.23 -3.26
N ALA A 137 -18.23 -3.23 -3.42
CA ALA A 137 -18.55 -4.52 -4.02
C ALA A 137 -18.57 -5.59 -2.93
N ILE A 138 -19.68 -6.33 -2.83
CA ILE A 138 -19.93 -7.28 -1.74
C ILE A 138 -19.85 -8.72 -2.24
N ARG A 139 -18.93 -9.49 -1.68
CA ARG A 139 -18.71 -10.91 -1.92
C ARG A 139 -18.84 -11.69 -0.61
N PRO A 140 -20.04 -12.22 -0.29
CA PRO A 140 -20.32 -12.84 1.01
C PRO A 140 -19.47 -14.08 1.34
N THR A 141 -18.94 -14.76 0.32
CA THR A 141 -18.12 -15.97 0.47
C THR A 141 -16.62 -15.69 0.37
N ALA A 142 -16.20 -14.44 0.54
CA ALA A 142 -14.79 -14.06 0.53
C ALA A 142 -14.00 -14.83 1.59
N ARG A 143 -12.76 -15.18 1.24
CA ARG A 143 -11.76 -15.72 2.19
C ARG A 143 -10.83 -14.64 2.74
N THR A 144 -11.06 -13.38 2.35
CA THR A 144 -10.39 -12.16 2.82
C THR A 144 -11.45 -11.21 3.41
N LEU A 145 -11.66 -10.04 2.83
CA LEU A 145 -12.74 -9.11 3.18
C LEU A 145 -13.96 -9.37 2.31
N ALA A 146 -15.14 -9.34 2.92
CA ALA A 146 -16.43 -9.49 2.24
C ALA A 146 -16.81 -8.24 1.45
N VAL A 147 -16.25 -7.08 1.79
CA VAL A 147 -16.53 -5.78 1.18
C VAL A 147 -15.24 -5.16 0.65
N SER A 148 -15.15 -5.06 -0.67
CA SER A 148 -14.14 -4.25 -1.36
C SER A 148 -14.68 -2.85 -1.59
N GLN A 149 -13.81 -1.85 -1.56
CA GLN A 149 -14.20 -0.46 -1.78
C GLN A 149 -13.67 0.07 -3.10
N GLY A 150 -14.31 1.10 -3.61
CA GLY A 150 -13.88 1.73 -4.85
C GLY A 150 -13.98 3.22 -4.77
N LYS A 151 -12.99 3.88 -5.35
CA LYS A 151 -12.82 5.33 -5.34
C LYS A 151 -12.53 5.84 -6.74
N GLY A 152 -12.97 7.05 -7.02
CA GLY A 152 -12.77 7.68 -8.31
C GLY A 152 -13.33 9.09 -8.35
N VAL A 153 -12.88 9.87 -9.33
CA VAL A 153 -13.38 11.23 -9.57
C VAL A 153 -14.82 11.21 -10.08
N THR A 154 -15.21 10.14 -10.77
CA THR A 154 -16.58 9.93 -11.28
C THR A 154 -17.21 8.68 -10.66
N PRO A 155 -18.56 8.59 -10.62
CA PRO A 155 -19.26 7.40 -10.13
C PRO A 155 -18.88 6.12 -10.87
N ASP A 156 -18.75 6.16 -12.21
CA ASP A 156 -18.39 4.98 -13.00
C ASP A 156 -16.98 4.49 -12.68
N LEU A 157 -16.02 5.40 -12.47
CA LEU A 157 -14.66 5.05 -12.07
C LEU A 157 -14.61 4.46 -10.66
N ALA A 158 -15.35 5.04 -9.71
CA ALA A 158 -15.43 4.51 -8.35
C ALA A 158 -16.10 3.13 -8.32
N LYS A 159 -17.17 2.93 -9.09
CA LYS A 159 -17.85 1.65 -9.27
C LYS A 159 -16.92 0.59 -9.86
N LEU A 160 -16.22 0.94 -10.94
CA LEU A 160 -15.23 0.05 -11.57
C LEU A 160 -14.12 -0.32 -10.60
N SER A 161 -13.58 0.65 -9.84
CA SER A 161 -12.57 0.42 -8.82
C SER A 161 -13.03 -0.62 -7.78
N ALA A 162 -14.28 -0.53 -7.28
CA ALA A 162 -14.79 -1.47 -6.28
C ALA A 162 -14.89 -2.90 -6.84
N MET A 163 -15.32 -3.02 -8.10
CA MET A 163 -15.44 -4.31 -8.77
C MET A 163 -14.07 -4.93 -9.04
N MET A 164 -13.11 -4.14 -9.50
CA MET A 164 -11.75 -4.59 -9.81
C MET A 164 -11.01 -5.04 -8.54
N GLU A 165 -11.13 -4.32 -7.43
CA GLU A 165 -10.56 -4.74 -6.14
C GLU A 165 -11.16 -6.08 -5.66
N ALA A 166 -12.48 -6.28 -5.80
CA ALA A 166 -13.12 -7.55 -5.45
C ALA A 166 -12.64 -8.71 -6.34
N ILE A 167 -12.38 -8.44 -7.62
CA ILE A 167 -11.83 -9.41 -8.57
C ILE A 167 -10.38 -9.75 -8.21
N GLU A 168 -9.56 -8.77 -7.85
CA GLU A 168 -8.18 -8.95 -7.39
C GLU A 168 -8.11 -9.88 -6.18
N LEU A 169 -8.86 -9.55 -5.13
CA LEU A 169 -8.92 -10.36 -3.91
C LEU A 169 -9.41 -11.78 -4.22
N TRP A 170 -10.35 -11.95 -5.14
CA TRP A 170 -10.78 -13.29 -5.56
C TRP A 170 -9.67 -14.12 -6.19
N HIS A 171 -8.83 -13.52 -7.02
CA HIS A 171 -7.69 -14.22 -7.61
C HIS A 171 -6.65 -14.61 -6.54
N ALA A 172 -6.35 -13.72 -5.59
CA ALA A 172 -5.41 -14.01 -4.50
C ALA A 172 -5.89 -15.11 -3.53
N GLU A 173 -7.21 -15.33 -3.46
CA GLU A 173 -7.83 -16.40 -2.65
C GLU A 173 -7.85 -17.77 -3.31
N GLN A 174 -7.60 -17.85 -4.62
CA GLN A 174 -7.65 -19.11 -5.34
C GLN A 174 -6.44 -19.98 -4.99
N PRO A 175 -6.64 -21.29 -4.79
CA PRO A 175 -5.55 -22.19 -4.44
C PRO A 175 -4.52 -22.27 -5.57
N MET A 176 -3.25 -22.09 -5.22
CA MET A 176 -2.12 -22.19 -6.13
C MET A 176 -1.33 -23.47 -5.85
N ARG A 177 -1.03 -24.22 -6.93
CA ARG A 177 -0.17 -25.40 -6.83
C ARG A 177 1.29 -24.95 -6.91
N PRO A 178 2.15 -25.29 -5.93
CA PRO A 178 3.56 -25.03 -6.06
C PRO A 178 4.15 -25.88 -7.19
N VAL A 179 5.16 -25.35 -7.86
CA VAL A 179 5.96 -26.12 -8.82
C VAL A 179 7.00 -27.00 -8.12
N THR A 180 7.42 -26.62 -6.91
CA THR A 180 8.31 -27.41 -6.07
C THR A 180 8.17 -26.99 -4.60
N THR A 181 8.55 -27.90 -3.70
CA THR A 181 8.75 -27.62 -2.27
C THR A 181 10.20 -27.90 -1.94
N ALA A 182 10.98 -26.87 -1.68
CA ALA A 182 12.42 -26.95 -1.53
C ALA A 182 12.93 -25.83 -0.61
N SER A 183 14.14 -25.99 -0.06
CA SER A 183 14.73 -24.94 0.76
C SER A 183 15.30 -23.80 -0.10
N PRO A 184 15.42 -22.56 0.41
CA PRO A 184 16.06 -21.47 -0.33
C PRO A 184 17.44 -21.83 -0.88
N ARG A 185 18.22 -22.62 -0.15
CA ARG A 185 19.53 -23.12 -0.60
C ARG A 185 19.41 -23.97 -1.86
N ASP A 186 18.42 -24.85 -1.93
CA ASP A 186 18.28 -25.81 -3.02
C ASP A 186 17.82 -25.15 -4.33
N VAL A 187 17.10 -24.03 -4.24
CA VAL A 187 16.61 -23.27 -5.41
C VAL A 187 17.43 -22.02 -5.70
N ALA A 188 18.51 -21.75 -4.96
CA ALA A 188 19.29 -20.51 -5.08
C ALA A 188 19.78 -20.23 -6.52
N GLY A 189 20.07 -21.28 -7.30
CA GLY A 189 20.46 -21.15 -8.71
C GLY A 189 19.34 -20.73 -9.68
N GLU A 190 18.08 -20.78 -9.25
CA GLU A 190 16.90 -20.32 -10.01
C GLU A 190 16.41 -18.92 -9.59
N LEU A 191 16.92 -18.39 -8.47
CA LEU A 191 16.52 -17.08 -7.96
C LEU A 191 17.37 -15.97 -8.58
N VAL A 192 16.71 -14.96 -9.14
CA VAL A 192 17.36 -13.75 -9.68
C VAL A 192 17.45 -12.62 -8.64
N TYR A 193 17.18 -12.94 -7.37
CA TYR A 193 17.07 -12.00 -6.27
C TYR A 193 17.41 -12.69 -4.94
N ASP A 194 17.67 -11.91 -3.89
CA ASP A 194 17.80 -12.43 -2.53
C ASP A 194 16.42 -12.66 -1.89
N VAL A 195 16.12 -13.90 -1.48
CA VAL A 195 14.87 -14.25 -0.81
C VAL A 195 14.64 -13.46 0.48
N HIS A 196 15.71 -13.06 1.17
CA HIS A 196 15.63 -12.26 2.39
C HIS A 196 15.29 -10.79 2.12
N ALA A 197 15.35 -10.34 0.86
CA ALA A 197 14.91 -9.01 0.46
C ALA A 197 13.38 -8.93 0.27
N LEU A 198 12.66 -10.06 0.33
CA LEU A 198 11.20 -10.03 0.41
C LEU A 198 10.71 -9.62 1.81
N PRO A 199 9.49 -9.08 1.93
CA PRO A 199 8.88 -8.83 3.23
C PRO A 199 8.81 -10.05 4.12
N LEU A 200 9.53 -10.02 5.24
CA LEU A 200 9.55 -11.11 6.23
C LEU A 200 8.66 -10.81 7.43
N CYS A 201 8.12 -11.85 8.06
CA CYS A 201 7.56 -11.70 9.39
C CYS A 201 8.66 -11.30 10.38
N THR A 202 8.30 -10.53 11.41
CA THR A 202 9.22 -10.14 12.49
C THR A 202 8.72 -10.69 13.83
N PRO A 203 9.49 -11.56 14.52
CA PRO A 203 10.77 -12.14 14.10
C PRO A 203 10.60 -13.11 12.92
N THR A 204 11.63 -13.25 12.08
CA THR A 204 11.62 -14.18 10.94
C THR A 204 12.14 -15.56 11.36
N LEU A 205 11.52 -16.60 10.81
CA LEU A 205 12.01 -17.98 10.87
C LEU A 205 12.60 -18.46 9.54
N LEU A 206 12.72 -17.57 8.55
CA LEU A 206 13.34 -17.91 7.28
C LEU A 206 14.82 -18.23 7.50
N HIS A 207 15.23 -19.43 7.08
CA HIS A 207 16.61 -19.84 6.99
C HIS A 207 16.81 -20.68 5.72
N ASP A 208 18.05 -20.80 5.27
CA ASP A 208 18.43 -21.47 4.01
C ASP A 208 17.93 -22.90 3.84
N GLY A 209 17.63 -23.59 4.94
CA GLY A 209 17.17 -24.98 4.97
C GLY A 209 15.65 -25.13 5.18
N LEU A 210 14.91 -24.04 5.33
CA LEU A 210 13.46 -24.08 5.59
C LEU A 210 12.75 -24.53 4.32
N PRO A 211 11.99 -25.65 4.30
CA PRO A 211 11.21 -26.02 3.14
C PRO A 211 10.15 -24.96 2.84
N VAL A 212 10.19 -24.39 1.64
CA VAL A 212 9.24 -23.38 1.14
C VAL A 212 8.56 -23.92 -0.11
N GLU A 213 7.27 -23.61 -0.27
CA GLU A 213 6.52 -23.90 -1.48
C GLU A 213 6.75 -22.77 -2.49
N TRP A 214 7.20 -23.11 -3.70
CA TRP A 214 7.61 -22.15 -4.72
C TRP A 214 6.68 -22.15 -5.92
N VAL A 215 6.48 -20.98 -6.52
CA VAL A 215 5.66 -20.77 -7.71
C VAL A 215 6.45 -19.96 -8.74
N VAL A 216 6.07 -20.07 -10.01
CA VAL A 216 6.80 -19.42 -11.10
C VAL A 216 6.51 -17.93 -11.10
N ALA A 217 7.57 -17.13 -11.21
CA ALA A 217 7.50 -15.71 -11.49
C ALA A 217 8.38 -15.35 -12.70
N ARG A 218 8.25 -14.13 -13.18
CA ARG A 218 9.13 -13.55 -14.19
C ARG A 218 9.75 -12.26 -13.69
N SER A 219 11.02 -12.06 -13.99
CA SER A 219 11.66 -10.75 -13.87
C SER A 219 11.00 -9.78 -14.84
N LEU A 220 10.58 -8.62 -14.33
CA LEU A 220 10.07 -7.54 -15.15
C LEU A 220 11.19 -6.81 -15.90
N VAL A 221 12.47 -7.03 -15.62
CA VAL A 221 13.55 -6.35 -16.35
C VAL A 221 13.80 -7.00 -17.71
N ASP A 222 13.83 -8.33 -17.77
CA ASP A 222 14.29 -9.11 -18.93
C ASP A 222 13.37 -10.30 -19.29
N GLY A 223 12.26 -10.50 -18.56
CA GLY A 223 11.32 -11.61 -18.78
C GLY A 223 11.83 -12.97 -18.34
N SER A 224 13.02 -13.03 -17.71
CA SER A 224 13.62 -14.29 -17.25
C SER A 224 12.74 -14.98 -16.20
N ARG A 225 12.68 -16.31 -16.27
CA ARG A 225 11.92 -17.12 -15.31
C ARG A 225 12.68 -17.16 -13.98
N THR A 226 11.94 -17.03 -12.88
CA THR A 226 12.43 -17.28 -11.53
C THR A 226 11.35 -17.96 -10.68
N LEU A 227 11.62 -18.15 -9.39
CA LEU A 227 10.69 -18.72 -8.42
C LEU A 227 10.43 -17.71 -7.30
N VAL A 228 9.22 -17.68 -6.77
CA VAL A 228 8.89 -16.92 -5.55
C VAL A 228 8.13 -17.79 -4.55
N PRO A 229 8.20 -17.52 -3.24
CA PRO A 229 7.42 -18.24 -2.24
C PRO A 229 5.91 -18.09 -2.51
N ARG A 230 5.15 -19.18 -2.45
CA ARG A 230 3.68 -19.13 -2.60
C ARG A 230 3.02 -18.20 -1.58
N ASP A 231 3.55 -18.18 -0.35
CA ASP A 231 3.04 -17.38 0.77
C ASP A 231 3.09 -15.86 0.53
N VAL A 232 3.92 -15.36 -0.40
CA VAL A 232 3.94 -13.93 -0.78
C VAL A 232 3.02 -13.60 -1.96
N VAL A 233 2.39 -14.61 -2.55
CA VAL A 233 1.52 -14.49 -3.73
C VAL A 233 0.05 -14.67 -3.37
N GLU A 234 -0.26 -15.70 -2.59
CA GLU A 234 -1.61 -15.93 -2.08
C GLU A 234 -1.94 -14.97 -0.93
N PHE A 235 -3.23 -14.65 -0.77
CA PHE A 235 -3.72 -13.90 0.36
C PHE A 235 -5.05 -14.46 0.86
N THR A 236 -5.11 -14.76 2.16
CA THR A 236 -6.34 -15.20 2.83
C THR A 236 -6.31 -14.82 4.30
N LEU A 237 -7.47 -14.43 4.83
CA LEU A 237 -7.70 -14.19 6.25
C LEU A 237 -8.28 -15.42 6.97
N VAL A 238 -8.50 -16.53 6.25
CA VAL A 238 -8.90 -17.80 6.86
C VAL A 238 -7.76 -18.30 7.75
N ARG A 239 -8.11 -18.72 8.97
CA ARG A 239 -7.14 -19.21 9.96
C ARG A 239 -6.25 -20.29 9.36
N ARG A 240 -4.93 -20.09 9.45
CA ARG A 240 -3.95 -21.14 9.15
C ARG A 240 -4.16 -22.29 10.12
N THR A 241 -4.24 -23.51 9.60
CA THR A 241 -4.37 -24.74 10.39
C THR A 241 -3.04 -25.47 10.58
N GLY A 242 -1.97 -25.00 9.93
CA GLY A 242 -0.61 -25.54 10.05
C GLY A 242 0.10 -25.04 11.31
N TRP A 243 1.02 -25.86 11.82
CA TRP A 243 1.84 -25.56 13.00
C TRP A 243 3.04 -24.64 12.72
N ASN A 244 3.41 -24.46 11.46
CA ASN A 244 4.56 -23.64 11.08
C ASN A 244 4.18 -22.15 11.06
N PRO A 245 4.95 -21.28 11.75
CA PRO A 245 4.74 -19.84 11.67
C PRO A 245 5.02 -19.32 10.25
N PRO A 246 4.35 -18.25 9.79
CA PRO A 246 4.68 -17.61 8.52
C PRO A 246 6.11 -17.08 8.54
N ALA A 247 6.87 -17.36 7.48
CA ALA A 247 8.18 -16.77 7.25
C ALA A 247 8.09 -15.38 6.59
N PHE A 248 7.06 -15.19 5.75
CA PHE A 248 6.86 -13.99 4.95
C PHE A 248 5.66 -13.19 5.44
N PHE A 249 5.77 -11.87 5.35
CA PHE A 249 4.66 -10.96 5.65
C PHE A 249 3.63 -11.01 4.51
N SER A 250 2.43 -11.51 4.82
CA SER A 250 1.34 -11.63 3.85
C SER A 250 0.48 -10.37 3.88
N SER A 251 0.27 -9.78 2.70
CA SER A 251 -0.56 -8.58 2.48
C SER A 251 -1.07 -8.56 1.05
N THR A 252 -1.93 -7.60 0.72
CA THR A 252 -2.37 -7.36 -0.67
C THR A 252 -1.40 -6.51 -1.48
N ASN A 253 -0.28 -6.05 -0.91
CA ASN A 253 0.68 -5.17 -1.60
C ASN A 253 1.11 -5.71 -2.97
N GLY A 254 0.93 -4.89 -4.01
CA GLY A 254 1.31 -5.26 -5.37
C GLY A 254 0.39 -6.29 -6.02
N LEU A 255 -0.79 -6.55 -5.45
CA LEU A 255 -1.87 -7.25 -6.15
C LEU A 255 -2.66 -6.21 -6.95
N ALA A 256 -2.79 -6.40 -8.26
CA ALA A 256 -3.58 -5.50 -9.08
C ALA A 256 -4.18 -6.19 -10.29
N SER A 257 -5.27 -5.63 -10.77
CA SER A 257 -5.93 -5.96 -12.02
C SER A 257 -5.88 -4.79 -12.99
N GLY A 258 -6.14 -5.07 -14.26
CA GLY A 258 -6.14 -4.05 -15.30
C GLY A 258 -6.85 -4.51 -16.57
N ASN A 259 -7.05 -3.59 -17.51
CA ASN A 259 -7.59 -3.94 -18.83
C ASN A 259 -6.64 -4.79 -19.69
N THR A 260 -5.34 -4.69 -19.38
CA THR A 260 -4.25 -5.47 -19.97
C THR A 260 -3.33 -5.90 -18.85
N GLN A 261 -2.47 -6.89 -19.12
CA GLN A 261 -1.49 -7.33 -18.13
C GLN A 261 -0.45 -6.24 -17.83
N ALA A 262 -0.08 -5.41 -18.83
CA ALA A 262 0.79 -4.25 -18.63
C ALA A 262 0.16 -3.19 -17.71
N GLU A 263 -1.14 -2.89 -17.89
CA GLU A 263 -1.88 -1.98 -16.99
C GLU A 263 -1.91 -2.52 -15.56
N ALA A 264 -2.18 -3.82 -15.39
CA ALA A 264 -2.19 -4.47 -14.08
C ALA A 264 -0.81 -4.41 -13.40
N VAL A 265 0.28 -4.69 -14.14
CA VAL A 265 1.64 -4.58 -13.60
C VAL A 265 2.01 -3.15 -13.21
N LEU A 266 1.65 -2.17 -14.05
CA LEU A 266 1.88 -0.76 -13.73
C LEU A 266 1.19 -0.34 -12.43
N HIS A 267 -0.08 -0.71 -12.28
CA HIS A 267 -0.85 -0.45 -11.07
C HIS A 267 -0.21 -1.10 -9.83
N ALA A 268 0.18 -2.37 -9.94
CA ALA A 268 0.84 -3.08 -8.85
C ALA A 268 2.19 -2.46 -8.49
N LEU A 269 2.98 -1.99 -9.47
CA LEU A 269 4.25 -1.29 -9.22
C LEU A 269 4.02 0.06 -8.53
N TYR A 270 3.04 0.85 -8.97
CA TYR A 270 2.69 2.10 -8.30
C TYR A 270 2.31 1.87 -6.85
N GLU A 271 1.53 0.84 -6.56
CA GLU A 271 1.18 0.49 -5.18
C GLU A 271 2.40 0.07 -4.37
N VAL A 272 3.27 -0.79 -4.89
CA VAL A 272 4.49 -1.21 -4.18
C VAL A 272 5.38 -0.01 -3.84
N ILE A 273 5.53 0.93 -4.78
CA ILE A 273 6.32 2.15 -4.59
C ILE A 273 5.65 3.09 -3.57
N GLU A 274 4.32 3.22 -3.63
CA GLU A 274 3.52 3.97 -2.67
C GLU A 274 3.72 3.42 -1.26
N ARG A 275 3.57 2.09 -1.09
CA ARG A 275 3.69 1.43 0.21
C ARG A 275 5.09 1.55 0.79
N ASP A 276 6.15 1.47 -0.04
CA ASP A 276 7.51 1.74 0.42
C ASP A 276 7.69 3.17 0.96
N ALA A 277 7.22 4.17 0.20
CA ALA A 277 7.31 5.57 0.61
C ALA A 277 6.47 5.86 1.87
N VAL A 278 5.28 5.26 1.98
CA VAL A 278 4.41 5.37 3.15
C VAL A 278 5.01 4.67 4.36
N THR A 279 5.60 3.48 4.20
CA THR A 279 6.33 2.81 5.28
C THR A 279 7.48 3.68 5.78
N ALA A 280 8.22 4.34 4.88
CA ALA A 280 9.27 5.29 5.26
C ALA A 280 8.72 6.50 6.04
N PHE A 281 7.55 7.00 5.65
CA PHE A 281 6.90 8.13 6.33
C PHE A 281 6.36 7.76 7.73
N VAL A 282 5.77 6.56 7.86
CA VAL A 282 5.16 6.09 9.12
C VAL A 282 6.23 5.67 10.11
N THR A 283 7.21 4.87 9.67
CA THR A 283 8.22 4.26 10.54
C THR A 283 9.52 5.05 10.60
N GLY A 284 9.78 5.89 9.60
CA GLY A 284 10.97 6.72 9.51
C GLY A 284 10.81 8.09 10.16
N GLY A 285 11.93 8.81 10.17
CA GLY A 285 11.98 10.21 10.59
C GLY A 285 11.42 11.19 9.54
N ASP A 286 11.25 10.76 8.29
CA ASP A 286 10.74 11.61 7.21
C ASP A 286 9.25 11.91 7.43
N LYS A 287 8.90 13.19 7.56
CA LYS A 287 7.52 13.67 7.74
C LYS A 287 6.91 14.21 6.46
N GLY A 288 7.58 14.03 5.32
CA GLY A 288 7.18 14.60 4.03
C GLY A 288 7.16 16.12 4.04
N VAL A 289 7.03 16.70 2.85
CA VAL A 289 6.92 18.16 2.67
C VAL A 289 5.47 18.53 2.50
N ARG A 290 4.97 19.45 3.33
CA ARG A 290 3.61 19.98 3.19
C ARG A 290 3.46 20.73 1.86
N ILE A 291 2.39 20.44 1.13
CA ILE A 291 2.10 21.02 -0.18
C ILE A 291 0.73 21.66 -0.23
N ASP A 292 0.55 22.63 -1.12
CA ASP A 292 -0.78 23.10 -1.53
C ASP A 292 -1.17 22.38 -2.84
N PRO A 293 -2.16 21.47 -2.80
CA PRO A 293 -2.66 20.76 -3.99
C PRO A 293 -2.99 21.65 -5.18
N ARG A 294 -3.50 22.87 -4.94
CA ARG A 294 -3.95 23.79 -5.99
C ARG A 294 -2.80 24.38 -6.81
N THR A 295 -1.59 24.36 -6.27
CA THR A 295 -0.40 24.82 -7.01
C THR A 295 -0.08 23.95 -8.21
N LEU A 296 -0.67 22.74 -8.31
CA LEU A 296 -0.57 21.91 -9.50
C LEU A 296 -1.29 22.52 -10.72
N GLY A 297 -2.34 23.33 -10.51
CA GLY A 297 -3.13 23.93 -11.58
C GLY A 297 -3.98 22.93 -12.38
N SER A 298 -4.40 21.84 -11.75
CA SER A 298 -5.27 20.82 -12.37
C SER A 298 -6.73 21.05 -11.98
N PRO A 299 -7.66 21.19 -12.94
CA PRO A 299 -9.08 21.32 -12.65
C PRO A 299 -9.63 20.17 -11.79
N VAL A 300 -9.16 18.94 -12.01
CA VAL A 300 -9.58 17.76 -11.25
C VAL A 300 -9.21 17.90 -9.77
N ILE A 301 -8.00 18.39 -9.48
CA ILE A 301 -7.53 18.59 -8.11
C ILE A 301 -8.25 19.77 -7.47
N ASP A 302 -8.41 20.87 -8.21
CA ASP A 302 -9.11 22.06 -7.74
C ASP A 302 -10.55 21.74 -7.33
N ASP A 303 -11.26 20.94 -8.13
CA ASP A 303 -12.62 20.49 -7.87
C ASP A 303 -12.70 19.58 -6.64
N LEU A 304 -11.75 18.65 -6.46
CA LEU A 304 -11.67 17.78 -5.27
C LEU A 304 -11.43 18.63 -4.00
N CYS A 305 -10.49 19.57 -4.04
CA CYS A 305 -10.21 20.48 -2.93
C CYS A 305 -11.43 21.35 -2.60
N ALA A 306 -12.06 21.96 -3.60
CA ALA A 306 -13.27 22.75 -3.42
C ALA A 306 -14.42 21.92 -2.82
N THR A 307 -14.52 20.64 -3.21
CA THR A 307 -15.53 19.71 -2.67
C THR A 307 -15.30 19.41 -1.19
N MET A 308 -14.07 19.10 -0.80
CA MET A 308 -13.71 18.89 0.61
C MET A 308 -13.94 20.15 1.46
N GLU A 309 -13.55 21.32 0.95
CA GLU A 309 -13.74 22.60 1.66
C GLU A 309 -15.21 22.96 1.85
N ARG A 310 -16.05 22.78 0.82
CA ARG A 310 -17.51 23.00 0.93
C ARG A 310 -18.15 22.08 1.98
N ALA A 311 -17.59 20.88 2.18
CA ALA A 311 -18.03 19.94 3.22
C ALA A 311 -17.46 20.26 4.62
N GLY A 312 -16.68 21.34 4.79
CA GLY A 312 -16.05 21.69 6.06
C GLY A 312 -14.91 20.76 6.46
N VAL A 313 -14.36 20.01 5.50
CA VAL A 313 -13.25 19.07 5.72
C VAL A 313 -11.94 19.82 5.55
N ARG A 314 -11.07 19.74 6.57
CA ARG A 314 -9.70 20.25 6.51
C ARG A 314 -8.79 19.21 5.89
N LEU A 315 -8.06 19.64 4.86
CA LEU A 315 -7.08 18.83 4.13
C LEU A 315 -5.65 19.23 4.51
N ASP A 316 -4.82 18.25 4.85
CA ASP A 316 -3.36 18.37 4.91
C ASP A 316 -2.75 17.40 3.91
N ALA A 317 -2.15 17.91 2.85
CA ALA A 317 -1.49 17.13 1.83
C ALA A 317 0.04 17.25 1.97
N ARG A 318 0.75 16.14 1.80
CA ARG A 318 2.22 16.11 1.85
C ARG A 318 2.78 15.30 0.69
N SER A 319 3.88 15.80 0.13
CA SER A 319 4.74 15.06 -0.80
C SER A 319 5.68 14.18 0.00
N LEU A 320 5.74 12.90 -0.34
CA LEU A 320 6.64 11.92 0.26
C LEU A 320 7.87 11.70 -0.60
N THR A 321 9.00 11.45 0.04
CA THR A 321 10.23 11.04 -0.66
C THR A 321 10.06 9.60 -1.15
N SER A 322 10.01 9.40 -2.48
CA SER A 322 10.06 8.07 -3.08
C SER A 322 11.47 7.77 -3.59
N PRO A 323 12.06 6.59 -3.29
CA PRO A 323 13.39 6.22 -3.81
C PRO A 323 13.40 6.06 -5.34
N THR A 324 12.24 5.92 -5.97
CA THR A 324 12.08 5.88 -7.44
C THR A 324 11.99 7.28 -8.08
N GLY A 325 11.84 8.32 -7.26
CA GLY A 325 11.58 9.69 -7.73
C GLY A 325 10.18 9.90 -8.32
N LEU A 326 9.26 8.93 -8.20
CA LEU A 326 7.87 9.12 -8.59
C LEU A 326 7.14 10.05 -7.60
N PRO A 327 6.21 10.88 -8.09
CA PRO A 327 5.24 11.57 -7.23
C PRO A 327 4.54 10.57 -6.31
N CYS A 328 4.66 10.80 -5.00
CA CYS A 328 3.97 10.05 -3.98
C CYS A 328 3.41 11.03 -2.96
N PHE A 329 2.11 10.96 -2.69
CA PHE A 329 1.42 11.89 -1.81
C PHE A 329 0.69 11.16 -0.70
N VAL A 330 0.58 11.81 0.45
CA VAL A 330 -0.38 11.48 1.49
C VAL A 330 -1.36 12.64 1.64
N ALA A 331 -2.65 12.33 1.66
CA ALA A 331 -3.71 13.26 1.99
C ALA A 331 -4.30 12.85 3.34
N ARG A 332 -4.33 13.80 4.28
CA ARG A 332 -4.99 13.63 5.57
C ARG A 332 -6.19 14.56 5.63
N ILE A 333 -7.36 13.98 5.86
CA ILE A 333 -8.59 14.75 6.04
C ILE A 333 -9.07 14.67 7.49
N THR A 334 -9.56 15.80 8.01
CA THR A 334 -10.17 15.91 9.34
C THR A 334 -11.39 16.81 9.27
N CYS A 335 -12.33 16.64 10.19
CA CYS A 335 -13.50 17.52 10.32
C CYS A 335 -13.87 17.67 11.79
N ASP A 336 -14.67 18.68 12.10
CA ASP A 336 -14.99 19.03 13.48
C ASP A 336 -16.08 18.17 14.12
N ASP A 337 -16.99 17.65 13.29
CA ASP A 337 -18.10 16.75 13.64
C ASP A 337 -17.65 15.29 13.75
N TYR A 338 -16.52 14.94 13.12
CA TYR A 338 -15.95 13.60 13.14
C TYR A 338 -14.43 13.65 13.45
N PRO A 339 -14.02 13.51 14.72
CA PRO A 339 -12.64 13.77 15.15
C PRO A 339 -11.51 12.91 14.52
N PRO A 340 -11.71 11.62 14.19
CA PRO A 340 -10.71 10.81 13.50
C PRO A 340 -10.11 11.43 12.24
N PRO A 341 -8.77 11.47 12.09
CA PRO A 341 -8.15 11.72 10.80
C PRO A 341 -8.26 10.50 9.90
N PHE A 342 -8.57 10.73 8.62
CA PHE A 342 -8.52 9.70 7.58
C PHE A 342 -7.38 9.99 6.62
N LEU A 343 -6.66 8.94 6.23
CA LEU A 343 -5.51 9.03 5.34
C LEU A 343 -5.84 8.38 4.00
N GLY A 344 -5.29 8.95 2.95
CA GLY A 344 -5.25 8.34 1.63
C GLY A 344 -3.87 8.55 1.01
N PHE A 345 -3.47 7.62 0.18
CA PHE A 345 -2.15 7.60 -0.44
C PHE A 345 -2.27 7.55 -1.96
N GLY A 346 -1.21 7.97 -2.64
CA GLY A 346 -1.23 7.98 -4.09
C GLY A 346 0.16 8.09 -4.69
N CYS A 347 0.53 7.10 -5.49
CA CYS A 347 1.70 7.13 -6.37
C CYS A 347 1.32 6.95 -7.84
N HIS A 348 1.97 7.73 -8.72
CA HIS A 348 1.86 7.62 -10.18
C HIS A 348 2.97 8.44 -10.85
N LEU A 349 3.30 8.16 -12.12
CA LEU A 349 4.18 9.03 -12.91
C LEU A 349 3.62 10.47 -13.11
N SER A 350 2.30 10.62 -12.99
CA SER A 350 1.60 11.91 -13.13
C SER A 350 1.27 12.45 -11.76
N SER A 351 1.70 13.67 -11.46
CA SER A 351 1.40 14.32 -10.18
C SER A 351 -0.10 14.50 -9.97
N GLU A 352 -0.87 14.75 -11.04
CA GLU A 352 -2.33 14.86 -10.98
C GLU A 352 -2.98 13.55 -10.56
N ILE A 353 -2.58 12.44 -11.19
CA ILE A 353 -3.15 11.11 -10.89
C ILE A 353 -2.76 10.68 -9.47
N ALA A 354 -1.48 10.84 -9.10
CA ALA A 354 -1.01 10.51 -7.76
C ALA A 354 -1.76 11.30 -6.68
N LEU A 355 -1.95 12.61 -6.86
CA LEU A 355 -2.65 13.44 -5.89
C LEU A 355 -4.16 13.16 -5.86
N SER A 356 -4.79 12.97 -7.02
CA SER A 356 -6.20 12.57 -7.13
C SER A 356 -6.44 11.26 -6.38
N ARG A 357 -5.54 10.27 -6.53
CA ARG A 357 -5.60 9.00 -5.81
C ARG A 357 -5.55 9.20 -4.29
N ALA A 358 -4.62 10.02 -3.79
CA ALA A 358 -4.50 10.29 -2.36
C ALA A 358 -5.76 10.95 -1.79
N LEU A 359 -6.30 11.97 -2.48
CA LEU A 359 -7.50 12.69 -2.03
C LEU A 359 -8.75 11.79 -2.04
N THR A 360 -8.96 11.04 -3.13
CA THR A 360 -10.12 10.14 -3.26
C THR A 360 -10.04 8.96 -2.30
N GLU A 361 -8.84 8.46 -2.00
CA GLU A 361 -8.64 7.39 -1.02
C GLU A 361 -8.87 7.86 0.42
N ALA A 362 -8.50 9.10 0.75
CA ALA A 362 -8.80 9.67 2.07
C ALA A 362 -10.32 9.79 2.29
N ALA A 363 -11.07 10.20 1.26
CA ALA A 363 -12.52 10.23 1.27
C ALA A 363 -13.13 8.82 1.38
N GLN A 364 -12.60 7.85 0.63
CA GLN A 364 -13.02 6.45 0.72
C GLN A 364 -12.79 5.87 2.12
N ALA A 365 -11.63 6.12 2.73
CA ALA A 365 -11.30 5.63 4.07
C ALA A 365 -12.31 6.13 5.11
N ARG A 366 -12.68 7.42 5.04
CA ARG A 366 -13.74 7.99 5.87
C ARG A 366 -15.07 7.29 5.65
N LEU A 367 -15.48 7.14 4.39
CA LEU A 367 -16.79 6.62 4.06
C LEU A 367 -16.92 5.11 4.31
N GLY A 368 -15.82 4.37 4.19
CA GLY A 368 -15.68 2.99 4.66
C GLY A 368 -16.00 2.87 6.14
N TYR A 369 -15.44 3.77 6.96
CA TYR A 369 -15.76 3.84 8.38
C TYR A 369 -17.24 4.19 8.62
N VAL A 370 -17.75 5.25 7.99
CA VAL A 370 -19.15 5.71 8.15
C VAL A 370 -20.16 4.61 7.78
N SER A 371 -19.87 3.83 6.73
CA SER A 371 -20.72 2.72 6.32
C SER A 371 -20.78 1.59 7.35
N GLY A 372 -19.75 1.43 8.18
CA GLY A 372 -19.65 0.34 9.15
C GLY A 372 -19.60 -1.06 8.55
N ALA A 373 -19.36 -1.20 7.24
CA ALA A 373 -19.59 -2.44 6.50
C ALA A 373 -18.35 -3.35 6.35
N ARG A 374 -17.14 -2.89 6.71
CA ARG A 374 -15.93 -3.70 6.57
C ARG A 374 -15.69 -4.60 7.78
N ASP A 375 -15.19 -5.81 7.51
CA ASP A 375 -14.92 -6.84 8.52
C ASP A 375 -13.77 -6.48 9.47
N ASP A 376 -12.89 -5.56 9.06
CA ASP A 376 -11.69 -5.14 9.79
C ASP A 376 -11.89 -3.88 10.64
N LEU A 377 -13.10 -3.33 10.68
CA LEU A 377 -13.44 -2.24 11.59
C LEU A 377 -13.46 -2.76 13.04
N ARG A 378 -12.44 -2.38 13.81
CA ARG A 378 -12.36 -2.74 15.23
C ARG A 378 -13.16 -1.75 16.10
N PRO A 379 -13.89 -2.22 17.13
CA PRO A 379 -14.66 -1.36 18.03
C PRO A 379 -13.81 -0.35 18.81
N ASP A 380 -12.55 -0.69 19.13
CA ASP A 380 -11.65 0.12 19.95
C ASP A 380 -10.93 1.25 19.20
N ILE A 381 -11.14 1.33 17.88
CA ILE A 381 -10.69 2.47 17.06
C ILE A 381 -11.25 3.79 17.63
N GLN A 382 -12.47 3.76 18.21
CA GLN A 382 -13.05 4.96 18.83
C GLN A 382 -12.28 5.43 20.07
N ASP A 383 -11.79 4.52 20.91
CA ASP A 383 -11.09 4.87 22.15
C ASP A 383 -9.67 5.38 21.88
N ASP A 384 -8.96 4.76 20.92
CA ASP A 384 -7.61 5.19 20.51
C ASP A 384 -7.62 6.50 19.69
N LEU A 385 -8.67 6.75 18.91
CA LEU A 385 -8.81 7.98 18.14
C LEU A 385 -9.42 9.12 18.96
N ALA A 386 -10.25 8.84 19.97
CA ALA A 386 -10.72 9.85 20.93
C ALA A 386 -9.56 10.41 21.78
N ALA A 387 -8.52 9.61 22.03
CA ALA A 387 -7.31 10.05 22.72
C ALA A 387 -6.41 10.97 21.86
N LYS A 388 -6.45 10.82 20.53
CA LYS A 388 -5.73 11.68 19.58
C LYS A 388 -6.57 12.92 19.26
N ARG A 389 -6.51 13.89 20.18
CA ARG A 389 -7.03 15.25 20.02
C ARG A 389 -6.78 15.78 18.60
N ARG A 390 -7.75 16.57 18.11
CA ARG A 390 -7.66 17.40 16.88
C ARG A 390 -6.20 17.81 16.65
N PRO A 391 -5.60 17.50 15.49
CA PRO A 391 -4.22 17.89 15.23
C PRO A 391 -4.10 19.41 15.41
N GLU A 392 -3.06 19.81 16.14
CA GLU A 392 -2.63 21.21 16.14
C GLU A 392 -2.45 21.66 14.68
N PRO A 393 -2.92 22.86 14.29
CA PRO A 393 -2.71 23.37 12.95
C PRO A 393 -1.23 23.25 12.58
N ALA A 394 -0.94 22.66 11.41
CA ALA A 394 0.43 22.62 10.93
C ALA A 394 0.92 24.07 10.71
N GLU A 395 1.92 24.49 11.50
CA GLU A 395 2.52 25.82 11.39
C GLU A 395 3.42 25.97 10.15
N GLU A 396 3.78 24.85 9.50
CA GLU A 396 4.59 24.83 8.29
C GLU A 396 3.83 25.40 7.10
N ALA A 397 4.47 26.34 6.39
CA ALA A 397 3.97 26.83 5.11
C ALA A 397 3.90 25.69 4.08
N ALA A 398 2.80 25.63 3.34
CA ALA A 398 2.64 24.70 2.25
C ALA A 398 3.48 25.15 1.05
N GLY A 399 4.31 24.25 0.51
CA GLY A 399 5.12 24.51 -0.69
C GLY A 399 4.39 24.19 -2.00
N PRO A 400 4.94 24.63 -3.14
CA PRO A 400 4.40 24.29 -4.46
C PRO A 400 4.72 22.84 -4.84
N ILE A 401 3.92 22.28 -5.75
CA ILE A 401 4.17 20.98 -6.38
C ILE A 401 4.96 21.18 -7.66
N SER A 402 6.01 20.37 -7.87
CA SER A 402 6.65 20.25 -9.18
C SER A 402 5.84 19.27 -10.04
N PRO A 403 5.22 19.71 -11.16
CA PRO A 403 4.40 18.82 -11.97
C PRO A 403 5.25 17.76 -12.68
N ALA A 404 4.84 16.50 -12.56
CA ALA A 404 5.33 15.39 -13.36
C ALA A 404 4.19 14.85 -14.22
N HIS A 405 4.54 14.34 -15.40
CA HIS A 405 3.60 13.85 -16.39
C HIS A 405 3.96 12.42 -16.78
N ALA A 406 2.94 11.58 -16.92
CA ALA A 406 3.10 10.25 -17.50
C ALA A 406 3.36 10.32 -19.01
N HIS A 407 3.88 9.24 -19.58
CA HIS A 407 4.18 9.15 -21.01
C HIS A 407 2.88 9.04 -21.84
N ALA A 408 3.01 8.95 -23.16
CA ALA A 408 1.86 8.82 -24.06
C ALA A 408 1.28 7.40 -24.11
N SER A 409 2.11 6.37 -23.86
CA SER A 409 1.73 4.95 -23.94
C SER A 409 1.95 4.22 -22.62
N LEU A 410 1.21 3.14 -22.36
CA LEU A 410 1.43 2.30 -21.18
C LEU A 410 2.75 1.55 -21.27
N VAL A 411 3.23 1.26 -22.49
CA VAL A 411 4.55 0.64 -22.71
C VAL A 411 5.66 1.54 -22.16
N ASP A 412 5.67 2.82 -22.52
CA ASP A 412 6.70 3.77 -22.07
C ASP A 412 6.64 3.98 -20.55
N ASP A 413 5.43 4.03 -19.98
CA ASP A 413 5.25 4.05 -18.52
C ASP A 413 5.83 2.82 -17.86
N LEU A 414 5.52 1.63 -18.38
CA LEU A 414 5.98 0.36 -17.81
C LEU A 414 7.51 0.29 -17.82
N GLU A 415 8.14 0.61 -18.95
CA GLU A 415 9.60 0.61 -19.10
C GLU A 415 10.27 1.59 -18.12
N ASP A 416 9.74 2.80 -17.96
CA ASP A 416 10.26 3.79 -17.02
C ASP A 416 10.11 3.35 -15.55
N VAL A 417 8.91 2.91 -15.16
CA VAL A 417 8.61 2.52 -13.77
C VAL A 417 9.40 1.27 -13.37
N VAL A 418 9.49 0.26 -14.25
CA VAL A 418 10.30 -0.95 -13.99
C VAL A 418 11.77 -0.58 -13.80
N LYS A 419 12.33 0.27 -14.67
CA LYS A 419 13.72 0.70 -14.56
C LYS A 419 13.99 1.44 -13.25
N ARG A 420 13.11 2.37 -12.86
CA ARG A 420 13.25 3.11 -11.60
C ARG A 420 13.12 2.20 -10.38
N ALA A 421 12.15 1.30 -10.37
CA ALA A 421 11.96 0.34 -9.28
C ALA A 421 13.17 -0.60 -9.14
N ALA A 422 13.71 -1.10 -10.26
CA ALA A 422 14.88 -1.98 -10.24
C ALA A 422 16.11 -1.29 -9.63
N VAL A 423 16.33 -0.01 -9.96
CA VAL A 423 17.41 0.79 -9.37
C VAL A 423 17.14 1.09 -7.90
N ALA A 424 15.94 1.53 -7.56
CA ALA A 424 15.57 1.94 -6.20
C ALA A 424 15.65 0.80 -5.19
N PHE A 425 15.22 -0.41 -5.57
CA PHE A 425 15.16 -1.57 -4.68
C PHE A 425 16.34 -2.54 -4.85
N SER A 426 17.30 -2.20 -5.72
CA SER A 426 18.51 -2.99 -6.01
C SER A 426 18.25 -4.42 -6.53
N HIS A 427 17.02 -4.71 -6.96
CA HIS A 427 16.61 -6.00 -7.52
C HIS A 427 15.58 -5.77 -8.62
N ALA A 428 15.53 -6.67 -9.60
CA ALA A 428 14.45 -6.66 -10.59
C ALA A 428 13.09 -6.89 -9.89
N PRO A 429 12.07 -6.05 -10.16
CA PRO A 429 10.71 -6.38 -9.78
C PRO A 429 10.28 -7.68 -10.46
N LEU A 430 9.50 -8.49 -9.75
CA LEU A 430 9.04 -9.80 -10.18
C LEU A 430 7.53 -9.78 -10.34
N VAL A 431 7.01 -10.51 -11.31
CA VAL A 431 5.56 -10.66 -11.51
C VAL A 431 5.15 -12.12 -11.54
N VAL A 432 4.05 -12.40 -10.86
CA VAL A 432 3.29 -13.65 -10.98
C VAL A 432 1.97 -13.32 -11.65
N ASP A 433 1.69 -14.02 -12.75
CA ASP A 433 0.41 -13.93 -13.43
C ASP A 433 -0.63 -14.77 -12.69
N LEU A 434 -1.68 -14.11 -12.19
CA LEU A 434 -2.81 -14.74 -11.52
C LEU A 434 -4.02 -14.86 -12.45
N THR A 435 -3.91 -14.37 -13.68
CA THR A 435 -5.02 -14.30 -14.63
C THR A 435 -5.64 -15.67 -14.84
N ARG A 436 -6.97 -15.72 -14.71
CA ARG A 436 -7.75 -16.90 -15.06
C ARG A 436 -8.52 -16.63 -16.35
N GLU A 437 -8.29 -17.47 -17.34
CA GLU A 437 -8.98 -17.38 -18.65
C GLU A 437 -10.51 -17.33 -18.50
N ASP A 438 -11.03 -18.08 -17.52
CA ASP A 438 -12.46 -18.15 -17.22
C ASP A 438 -13.05 -16.88 -16.59
N ALA A 439 -12.22 -15.98 -16.04
CA ALA A 439 -12.63 -14.69 -15.48
C ALA A 439 -12.47 -13.54 -16.49
N GLY A 440 -11.51 -13.65 -17.42
CA GLY A 440 -11.34 -12.70 -18.53
C GLY A 440 -10.79 -11.33 -18.13
N VAL A 441 -10.24 -11.19 -16.92
CA VAL A 441 -9.59 -9.97 -16.42
C VAL A 441 -8.14 -10.30 -16.04
N PRO A 442 -7.14 -9.60 -16.61
CA PRO A 442 -5.76 -9.70 -16.17
C PRO A 442 -5.60 -9.33 -14.69
N VAL A 443 -5.01 -10.23 -13.91
CA VAL A 443 -4.66 -10.00 -12.51
C VAL A 443 -3.24 -10.49 -12.27
N VAL A 444 -2.44 -9.67 -11.59
CA VAL A 444 -1.04 -9.97 -11.31
C VAL A 444 -0.72 -9.72 -9.85
N ARG A 445 0.34 -10.39 -9.39
CA ARG A 445 1.05 -10.05 -8.17
C ARG A 445 2.46 -9.60 -8.52
N VAL A 446 2.79 -8.35 -8.23
CA VAL A 446 4.15 -7.81 -8.34
C VAL A 446 4.82 -7.83 -6.98
N LEU A 447 6.06 -8.29 -6.96
CA LEU A 447 6.94 -8.30 -5.80
C LEU A 447 8.17 -7.46 -6.16
N ALA A 448 8.54 -6.48 -5.33
CA ALA A 448 9.81 -5.78 -5.49
C ALA A 448 10.72 -6.12 -4.31
N PRO A 449 11.61 -7.12 -4.45
CA PRO A 449 12.61 -7.41 -3.41
C PRO A 449 13.41 -6.16 -3.08
N GLY A 450 13.56 -5.85 -1.79
CA GLY A 450 14.20 -4.63 -1.29
C GLY A 450 13.23 -3.48 -0.99
N SER A 451 11.97 -3.56 -1.44
CA SER A 451 10.93 -2.61 -1.01
C SER A 451 10.52 -2.85 0.45
N ARG A 452 10.20 -1.77 1.16
CA ARG A 452 9.75 -1.83 2.55
C ARG A 452 8.23 -1.98 2.61
N VAL A 453 7.78 -2.71 3.60
CA VAL A 453 6.38 -2.83 3.97
C VAL A 453 6.29 -3.13 5.46
N CYS A 454 5.30 -2.56 6.14
CA CYS A 454 5.06 -2.85 7.55
C CYS A 454 3.56 -2.98 7.83
N ALA A 455 3.23 -3.62 8.95
CA ALA A 455 1.84 -3.91 9.30
C ALA A 455 1.01 -2.64 9.53
N GLU A 456 1.62 -1.55 9.99
CA GLU A 456 0.96 -0.27 10.26
C GLU A 456 0.45 0.46 9.01
N VAL A 457 0.81 -0.02 7.81
CA VAL A 457 0.39 0.55 6.52
C VAL A 457 -0.82 -0.20 5.92
N PHE A 458 -1.25 -1.31 6.52
CA PHE A 458 -2.45 -2.09 6.17
C PHE A 458 -3.48 -2.00 7.29
#